data_AF-A0A536FVF2-F1
#
_entry.id   AF-A0A536FVF2-F1
#
_cell.length_a   1.000
_cell.length_b   1.000
_cell.length_c   1.000
_cell.angle_alpha   90.00
_cell.angle_beta   90.00
_cell.angle_gamma   90.00
#
_symmetry.space_group_name_H-M   'P 1'
#
loop_
_entity.id
_entity.type
_entity.pdbx_description
1 polymer ?
#
loop_
_entity_poly.entity_id
_entity_poly.type
_entity_poly.pdbx_seq_one_letter_code
_entity_poly.pdbx_strand_id
1 'polypeptide(L)' 'TVYRGEQASDAELARLESEIRTNYPGLEVEVQQGGQHHYPFILSVE' A
#
# COMPACT_ATOMS: atom_id res chain seq x y z
N THR A 1 3.47 -4.36 -5.44
CA THR A 1 3.33 -4.72 -4.00
C THR A 1 3.41 -3.49 -3.11
N VAL A 2 2.51 -3.40 -2.13
CA VAL A 2 2.47 -2.37 -1.07
C VAL A 2 2.89 -3.01 0.25
N TYR A 3 3.91 -2.47 0.89
CA TYR A 3 4.31 -2.84 2.24
C TYR A 3 3.80 -1.79 3.22
N ARG A 4 2.93 -2.19 4.15
CA ARG A 4 2.41 -1.32 5.20
C ARG A 4 3.36 -1.26 6.39
N GLY A 5 3.73 -0.06 6.81
CA GLY A 5 4.47 0.20 8.04
C GLY A 5 3.57 0.14 9.27
N GLU A 6 4.17 -0.01 10.45
CA GLU A 6 3.42 -0.21 11.71
C GLU A 6 2.51 0.97 12.08
N GLN A 7 2.86 2.17 11.63
CA GLN A 7 2.14 3.40 11.98
C GLN A 7 0.97 3.71 11.05
N ALA A 8 0.89 3.04 9.90
CA ALA A 8 -0.21 3.25 8.95
C ALA A 8 -1.46 2.52 9.42
N SER A 9 -2.62 3.15 9.30
CA SER A 9 -3.92 2.55 9.61
C SER A 9 -4.50 1.76 8.43
N ASP A 10 -5.45 0.86 8.72
CA ASP A 10 -6.19 0.11 7.70
C ASP A 10 -6.99 1.05 6.78
N ALA A 11 -7.47 2.17 7.32
CA ALA A 11 -8.21 3.17 6.56
C ALA A 11 -7.32 3.88 5.52
N GLU A 12 -6.07 4.20 5.89
CA GLU A 12 -5.09 4.80 4.97
C GLU A 12 -4.68 3.80 3.88
N LEU A 13 -4.49 2.54 4.24
CA LEU A 13 -4.20 1.48 3.28
C LEU A 13 -5.35 1.30 2.28
N ALA A 14 -6.59 1.20 2.75
CA ALA A 14 -7.75 1.04 1.88
C ALA A 14 -7.92 2.23 0.91
N ARG A 15 -7.62 3.45 1.37
CA ARG A 15 -7.60 4.64 0.51
C ARG A 15 -6.52 4.54 -0.56
N LEU A 16 -5.30 4.16 -0.18
CA LEU A 16 -4.17 3.99 -1.12
C LEU A 16 -4.49 2.92 -2.17
N GLU A 17 -5.02 1.77 -1.77
CA GLU A 17 -5.42 0.71 -2.70
C GLU A 17 -6.51 1.19 -3.67
N SER A 18 -7.51 1.93 -3.18
CA SER A 18 -8.56 2.48 -4.03
C SER A 18 -7.99 3.45 -5.06
N GLU A 19 -7.10 4.36 -4.64
CA GLU A 19 -6.49 5.34 -5.56
C GLU A 19 -5.62 4.65 -6.61
N ILE A 20 -4.87 3.60 -6.25
CA ILE A 20 -4.08 2.82 -7.19
C ILE A 20 -4.99 2.11 -8.21
N ARG A 21 -6.06 1.44 -7.75
CA ARG A 21 -6.98 0.73 -8.66
C ARG A 21 -7.75 1.69 -9.58
N THR A 22 -8.10 2.88 -9.10
CA THR A 22 -8.77 3.89 -9.93
C THR A 22 -7.84 4.45 -11.01
N ASN A 23 -6.59 4.76 -10.68
CA ASN A 23 -5.65 5.35 -11.62
C ASN A 23 -4.95 4.32 -12.51
N TYR A 24 -4.80 3.08 -12.03
CA TYR A 24 -4.09 1.99 -12.69
C TYR A 24 -4.91 0.69 -12.62
N PRO A 25 -6.05 0.60 -13.34
CA PRO A 25 -6.99 -0.52 -13.21
C PRO A 25 -6.42 -1.88 -13.65
N GLY A 26 -5.32 -1.90 -14.41
CA GLY A 26 -4.63 -3.13 -14.80
C GLY A 26 -3.48 -3.53 -13.86
N LEU A 27 -3.20 -2.74 -12.82
CA LEU A 27 -2.11 -3.02 -11.89
C LEU A 27 -2.61 -3.93 -10.77
N GLU A 28 -1.94 -5.07 -10.59
CA GLU A 28 -2.20 -5.96 -9.47
C GLU A 28 -1.62 -5.38 -8.18
N VAL A 29 -2.46 -5.27 -7.15
CA VAL A 29 -2.08 -4.68 -5.86
C VAL A 29 -2.09 -5.78 -4.81
N GLU A 30 -0.90 -6.16 -4.36
CA GLU A 30 -0.70 -7.04 -3.22
C GLU A 30 -0.25 -6.24 -1.99
N VAL A 31 -0.84 -6.52 -0.83
CA VAL A 31 -0.46 -5.87 0.44
C VAL A 31 0.27 -6.84 1.34
N GLN A 32 1.40 -6.41 1.88
CA GLN A 32 2.14 -7.13 2.92
C GLN A 32 2.32 -6.26 4.17
N GLN A 33 2.21 -6.88 5.34
CA GLN A 33 2.55 -6.26 6.63
C GLN A 33 4.07 -6.17 6.72
N GLY A 34 4.62 -4.98 6.47
CA GLY A 34 6.06 -4.75 6.35
C GLY A 34 6.76 -4.50 7.69
N GLY A 35 6.02 -4.21 8.77
CA GLY A 35 6.59 -3.97 10.11
C GLY A 35 7.59 -2.81 10.16
N GLN A 36 7.55 -1.90 9.18
CA GLN A 36 8.53 -0.84 9.07
C GLN A 36 8.19 0.32 10.01
N HIS A 37 9.18 0.79 10.78
CA HIS A 37 9.00 1.88 11.74
C HIS A 37 9.02 3.29 11.11
N HIS A 38 9.68 3.46 9.97
CA HIS A 38 9.98 4.81 9.44
C HIS A 38 9.08 5.24 8.29
N TYR A 39 8.58 4.30 7.50
CA TYR A 39 7.75 4.60 6.34
C TYR A 39 6.35 4.00 6.54
N PRO A 40 5.29 4.80 6.38
CA PRO A 40 3.92 4.30 6.49
C PRO A 40 3.60 3.32 5.36
N PHE A 41 4.18 3.54 4.17
CA PHE A 41 4.04 2.66 3.01
C PHE A 41 5.32 2.62 2.19
N ILE A 42 5.63 1.45 1.64
CA ILE A 42 6.62 1.27 0.58
C ILE A 42 5.95 0.63 -0.62
N LEU A 43 6.21 1.17 -1.80
CA LEU A 43 5.68 0.69 -3.06
C LEU A 43 6.81 0.06 -3.86
N SER A 44 6.65 -1.22 -4.20
CA SER A 44 7.46 -1.92 -5.18
C SER A 44 6.60 -2.13 -6.42
N VAL A 45 7.00 -1.55 -7.55
CA VAL A 45 6.30 -1.61 -8.83
C VAL A 45 7.24 -2.28 -9.83
N GLU A 46 6.72 -3.26 -10.58
CA GLU A 46 7.42 -3.99 -11.64
C GLU A 46 6.77 -3.75 -13.00
#